data_AF-A0A564ZKY9-F1
#
_entry.id   AF-A0A564ZKY9-F1
#
_cell.length_a   1.000
_cell.length_b   1.000
_cell.length_c   1.000
_cell.angle_alpha   90.00
_cell.angle_beta   90.00
_cell.angle_gamma   90.00
#
_symmetry.space_group_name_H-M   'P 1'
#
loop_
_entity.id
_entity.type
_entity.pdbx_description
1 polymer ?
#
loop_
_entity_poly.entity_id
_entity_poly.type
_entity_poly.pdbx_seq_one_letter_code
_entity_poly.pdbx_strand_id
1 'polypeptide(L)'
;MLRGAFHGLWTLGSIIGAGFRGVVTIMAFTEGGLMRQFYLSRRTIALSSIVLMGLTVGSIVTLVNLGRDQYYRTRMKYLERENRTMISLLQGQAEQLGKLKLEMAKLKEFEESVRQVAGLSVASELQASEPEPAGGRGTSEGRRP
;
A
#
# COMPACT_ATOMS: atom_id res chain seq x y z
N MET A 1 -0.69 20.24 -18.03
CA MET A 1 -0.29 18.92 -18.57
C MET A 1 -1.16 18.44 -19.73
N LEU A 2 -2.50 18.57 -19.70
CA LEU A 2 -3.39 18.13 -20.80
C LEU A 2 -3.09 18.78 -22.18
N ARG A 3 -2.74 20.07 -22.21
CA ARG A 3 -2.47 20.81 -23.46
C ARG A 3 -1.29 20.24 -24.26
N GLY A 4 -0.27 19.72 -23.59
CA GLY A 4 0.89 19.08 -24.22
C GLY A 4 0.56 17.73 -24.83
N ALA A 5 -0.29 16.93 -24.16
CA ALA A 5 -0.77 15.66 -24.70
C ALA A 5 -1.65 15.86 -25.94
N PHE A 6 -2.51 16.89 -25.94
CA PHE A 6 -3.32 17.26 -27.11
C PHE A 6 -2.45 17.69 -28.30
N HIS A 7 -1.40 18.47 -28.04
CA HIS A 7 -0.45 18.86 -29.08
C HIS A 7 0.32 17.67 -29.65
N GLY A 8 0.77 16.76 -28.78
CA GLY A 8 1.43 15.52 -29.20
C GLY A 8 0.51 14.61 -30.02
N LEU A 9 -0.77 14.50 -29.64
CA LEU A 9 -1.75 13.72 -30.38
C LEU A 9 -2.06 14.36 -31.75
N TRP A 10 -2.12 15.69 -31.80
CA TRP A 10 -2.32 16.43 -33.06
C TRP A 10 -1.13 16.31 -34.01
N THR A 11 0.11 16.42 -33.51
CA THR A 11 1.31 16.25 -34.32
C THR A 11 1.47 14.81 -34.79
N LEU A 12 1.18 13.82 -33.94
CA LEU A 12 1.14 12.41 -34.34
C LEU A 12 0.09 12.15 -35.42
N GLY A 13 -1.13 12.67 -35.26
CA GLY A 13 -2.18 12.57 -36.27
C GLY A 13 -1.80 13.21 -37.60
N SER A 14 -1.11 14.35 -37.57
CA SER A 14 -0.59 15.03 -38.76
C SER A 14 0.52 14.25 -39.45
N ILE A 15 1.48 13.69 -38.68
CA ILE A 15 2.57 12.86 -39.22
C ILE A 15 2.03 11.56 -39.82
N ILE A 16 1.04 10.94 -39.17
CA ILE A 16 0.36 9.74 -39.68
C ILE A 16 -0.40 10.09 -40.97
N GLY A 17 -1.13 11.22 -41.00
CA GLY A 17 -1.83 11.68 -42.20
C GLY A 17 -0.88 12.02 -43.37
N ALA A 18 0.26 12.64 -43.08
CA ALA A 18 1.30 12.94 -44.07
C ALA A 18 2.01 11.67 -44.58
N GLY A 19 2.33 10.74 -43.67
CA GLY A 19 2.87 9.42 -43.97
C GLY A 19 1.91 8.60 -44.82
N PHE A 20 0.61 8.69 -44.56
CA PHE A 20 -0.42 8.05 -45.39
C PHE A 20 -0.47 8.64 -46.82
N ARG A 21 -0.29 9.95 -46.97
CA ARG A 21 -0.21 10.60 -48.29
C ARG A 21 1.08 10.19 -49.04
N GLY A 22 2.18 9.97 -48.31
CA GLY A 22 3.44 9.43 -48.83
C GLY A 22 3.36 7.93 -49.19
N VAL A 23 2.70 7.12 -48.36
CA VAL A 23 2.51 5.66 -48.54
C VAL A 23 1.47 5.33 -49.62
N VAL A 24 0.52 6.22 -49.92
CA VAL A 24 -0.30 6.11 -51.15
C VAL A 24 0.57 6.24 -52.41
N THR A 25 1.77 6.81 -52.27
CA THR A 25 2.76 6.96 -53.34
C THR A 25 3.96 6.05 -53.06
N ILE A 26 3.74 4.75 -52.83
CA ILE A 26 4.85 3.80 -52.79
C ILE A 26 5.48 3.76 -54.20
N MET A 27 6.60 4.45 -54.35
CA MET A 27 7.57 4.21 -55.42
C MET A 27 8.26 2.88 -55.10
N ALA A 28 7.70 1.77 -55.57
CA ALA A 28 8.44 0.53 -55.59
C ALA A 28 9.46 0.62 -56.74
N PHE A 29 10.75 0.73 -56.39
CA PHE A 29 11.83 0.51 -57.35
C PHE A 29 11.80 -0.95 -57.77
N THR A 30 11.19 -1.22 -58.91
CA THR A 30 11.38 -2.51 -59.58
C THR A 30 12.76 -2.50 -60.21
N GLU A 31 13.46 -3.63 -60.20
CA GLU A 31 14.86 -3.79 -60.65
C GLU A 31 15.11 -3.34 -62.11
N GLY A 32 14.07 -2.96 -62.88
CA GLY A 32 14.16 -2.42 -64.24
C GLY A 32 14.07 -0.89 -64.38
N GLY A 33 14.15 -0.10 -63.31
CA GLY A 33 14.21 1.38 -63.38
C GLY A 33 12.89 2.09 -63.74
N LEU A 34 11.80 1.34 -63.95
CA LEU A 34 10.45 1.89 -64.13
C LEU A 34 9.77 2.05 -62.77
N MET A 35 9.54 3.31 -62.39
CA MET A 35 8.72 3.65 -61.23
C MET A 35 7.25 3.34 -61.53
N ARG A 36 6.73 2.27 -60.92
CA ARG A 36 5.30 1.92 -61.02
C ARG A 36 4.58 2.39 -59.77
N GLN A 37 3.66 3.34 -59.94
CA GLN A 37 2.82 3.84 -58.86
C GLN A 37 1.71 2.82 -58.57
N PHE A 38 1.67 2.31 -57.33
CA PHE A 38 0.58 1.45 -56.85
C PHE A 38 -0.47 2.31 -56.13
N TYR A 39 -1.62 2.51 -56.76
CA TYR A 39 -2.76 3.18 -56.13
C TYR A 39 -3.50 2.19 -55.22
N LEU A 40 -3.14 2.20 -53.94
CA LEU A 40 -3.93 1.51 -52.91
C LEU A 40 -5.20 2.33 -52.61
N SER A 41 -6.34 1.65 -52.49
CA SER A 41 -7.62 2.29 -52.19
C SER A 41 -7.53 3.05 -50.86
N ARG A 42 -7.94 4.32 -50.84
CA ARG A 42 -7.96 5.15 -49.61
C ARG A 42 -8.72 4.46 -48.47
N ARG A 43 -9.71 3.61 -48.81
CA ARG A 43 -10.51 2.86 -47.85
C ARG A 43 -9.72 1.74 -47.16
N THR A 44 -8.91 0.98 -47.90
CA THR A 44 -8.13 -0.14 -47.32
C THR A 44 -7.04 0.38 -46.38
N ILE A 45 -6.41 1.48 -46.76
CA ILE A 45 -5.41 2.18 -45.96
C ILE A 45 -6.03 2.72 -44.67
N ALA A 46 -7.18 3.39 -44.74
CA ALA A 46 -7.86 3.89 -43.54
C ALA A 46 -8.26 2.75 -42.58
N LEU A 47 -8.80 1.66 -43.11
CA LEU A 47 -9.17 0.49 -42.30
C LEU A 47 -7.93 -0.15 -41.65
N SER A 48 -6.83 -0.33 -42.40
CA SER A 48 -5.60 -0.90 -41.83
C SER A 48 -5.02 -0.01 -40.72
N SER A 49 -5.11 1.32 -40.86
CA SER A 49 -4.71 2.28 -39.82
C SER A 49 -5.50 2.12 -38.53
N ILE A 50 -6.83 2.00 -38.64
CA ILE A 50 -7.72 1.85 -37.50
C ILE A 50 -7.41 0.54 -36.76
N VAL A 51 -7.23 -0.55 -37.51
CA VAL A 51 -6.83 -1.85 -36.95
C VAL A 51 -5.48 -1.75 -36.25
N LEU A 52 -4.48 -1.10 -36.87
CA LEU A 52 -3.17 -0.93 -36.27
C LEU A 52 -3.23 -0.13 -34.96
N MET A 53 -4.02 0.95 -34.93
CA MET A 53 -4.24 1.73 -33.70
C MET A 53 -4.93 0.91 -32.61
N GLY A 54 -5.93 0.10 -32.96
CA GLY A 54 -6.57 -0.80 -32.00
C GLY A 54 -5.58 -1.78 -31.38
N LEU A 55 -4.73 -2.38 -32.21
CA LEU A 55 -3.70 -3.32 -31.77
C LEU A 55 -2.62 -2.66 -30.90
N THR A 56 -2.16 -1.45 -31.25
CA THR A 56 -1.16 -0.74 -30.45
C THR A 56 -1.72 -0.32 -29.09
N VAL A 57 -2.95 0.21 -29.04
CA VAL A 57 -3.61 0.56 -27.78
C VAL A 57 -3.82 -0.68 -26.92
N GLY A 58 -4.35 -1.77 -27.48
CA GLY A 58 -4.53 -3.03 -26.76
C GLY A 58 -3.23 -3.61 -26.21
N SER A 59 -2.15 -3.55 -27.00
CA SER A 59 -0.82 -3.99 -26.59
C SER A 59 -0.27 -3.17 -25.41
N ILE A 60 -0.37 -1.83 -25.48
CA ILE A 60 0.08 -0.94 -24.40
C ILE A 60 -0.69 -1.23 -23.11
N VAL A 61 -2.01 -1.37 -23.17
CA VAL A 61 -2.84 -1.69 -21.99
C VAL A 61 -2.44 -3.02 -21.37
N THR A 62 -2.21 -4.04 -22.19
CA THR A 62 -1.78 -5.37 -21.73
C THR A 62 -0.42 -5.30 -21.03
N LEU A 63 0.53 -4.57 -21.61
CA LEU A 63 1.87 -4.41 -21.05
C LEU A 63 1.85 -3.66 -19.70
N VAL A 64 1.04 -2.60 -19.60
CA VAL A 64 0.85 -1.84 -18.36
C VAL A 64 0.22 -2.70 -17.26
N ASN A 65 -0.78 -3.51 -17.60
CA ASN A 65 -1.40 -4.42 -16.63
C ASN A 65 -0.40 -5.46 -16.13
N LEU A 66 0.41 -6.05 -17.02
CA LEU A 66 1.43 -7.02 -16.62
C LEU A 66 2.47 -6.39 -15.67
N GLY A 67 2.92 -5.17 -15.97
CA GLY A 67 3.83 -4.43 -15.10
C GLY A 67 3.23 -4.09 -13.74
N ARG A 68 1.94 -3.71 -13.70
CA ARG A 68 1.20 -3.46 -12.46
C ARG A 68 1.11 -4.70 -11.58
N ASP A 69 0.79 -5.85 -12.16
CA ASP A 69 0.70 -7.10 -11.40
C ASP A 69 2.04 -7.47 -10.76
N GLN A 70 3.14 -7.29 -11.48
CA GLN A 70 4.48 -7.51 -10.91
C GLN A 70 4.83 -6.51 -9.80
N TYR A 71 4.47 -5.24 -9.99
CA TYR A 71 4.66 -4.21 -8.97
C TYR A 71 3.88 -4.52 -7.70
N TYR A 72 2.59 -4.86 -7.83
CA TYR A 72 1.74 -5.22 -6.69
C TYR A 72 2.25 -6.47 -5.96
N ARG A 73 2.70 -7.50 -6.69
CA ARG A 73 3.29 -8.69 -6.07
C ARG A 73 4.56 -8.35 -5.28
N THR A 74 5.43 -7.51 -5.83
CA THR A 74 6.67 -7.10 -5.14
C THR A 74 6.37 -6.29 -3.89
N ARG A 75 5.42 -5.35 -3.99
CA ARG A 75 4.98 -4.54 -2.85
C ARG A 75 4.33 -5.39 -1.76
N MET A 76 3.51 -6.37 -2.13
CA MET A 76 2.91 -7.30 -1.16
C MET A 76 3.96 -8.14 -0.44
N LYS A 77 4.98 -8.66 -1.16
CA LYS A 77 6.09 -9.38 -0.52
C LYS A 77 6.87 -8.52 0.46
N TYR A 78 7.08 -7.24 0.13
CA TYR A 78 7.74 -6.30 1.02
C TYR A 78 6.91 -6.05 2.28
N LEU A 79 5.62 -5.77 2.13
CA LEU A 79 4.67 -5.59 3.24
C LEU A 79 4.58 -6.84 4.12
N GLU A 80 4.56 -8.03 3.53
CA GLU A 80 4.54 -9.29 4.28
C GLU A 80 5.82 -9.47 5.11
N ARG A 81 6.98 -9.11 4.54
CA ARG A 81 8.26 -9.17 5.27
C ARG A 81 8.28 -8.18 6.42
N GLU A 82 7.84 -6.94 6.22
CA GLU A 82 7.75 -5.95 7.30
C GLU A 82 6.82 -6.42 8.42
N ASN A 83 5.66 -6.99 8.08
CA ASN A 83 4.70 -7.49 9.05
C ASN A 83 5.29 -8.65 9.88
N ARG A 84 5.98 -9.61 9.23
CA ARG A 84 6.69 -10.68 9.95
C ARG A 84 7.75 -10.14 10.92
N THR A 85 8.52 -9.13 10.51
CA THR A 85 9.52 -8.50 11.39
C THR A 85 8.84 -7.83 12.58
N MET A 86 7.75 -7.10 12.35
CA MET A 86 6.99 -6.45 13.42
C MET A 86 6.43 -7.46 14.43
N ILE A 87 5.88 -8.58 13.95
CA ILE A 87 5.41 -9.68 14.81
C ILE A 87 6.56 -10.23 15.66
N SER A 88 7.75 -10.44 15.07
CA SER A 88 8.90 -10.95 15.83
C SER A 88 9.37 -10.00 16.93
N LEU A 89 9.31 -8.68 16.69
CA LEU A 89 9.65 -7.67 17.68
C LEU A 89 8.63 -7.65 18.82
N LEU A 90 7.34 -7.72 18.50
CA LEU A 90 6.27 -7.78 19.50
C LEU A 90 6.37 -9.04 20.36
N GLN A 91 6.72 -10.18 19.75
CA GLN A 91 6.95 -11.43 20.49
C GLN A 91 8.15 -11.29 21.45
N GLY A 92 9.26 -10.70 21.00
CA GLY A 92 10.42 -10.44 21.86
C GLY A 92 10.09 -9.52 23.04
N GLN A 93 9.30 -8.47 22.82
CA GLN A 93 8.82 -7.58 23.88
C GLN A 93 7.89 -8.31 24.86
N ALA A 94 7.01 -9.18 24.37
CA ALA A 94 6.13 -9.99 25.21
C ALA A 94 6.93 -10.96 26.11
N GLU A 95 7.98 -11.58 25.59
CA GLU A 95 8.89 -12.43 26.38
C GLU A 95 9.66 -11.64 27.45
N GLN A 96 10.11 -10.44 27.12
CA GLN A 96 10.76 -9.54 28.09
C GLN A 96 9.81 -9.11 29.20
N LEU A 97 8.58 -8.72 28.86
CA LEU A 97 7.54 -8.39 29.85
C LEU A 97 7.19 -9.59 30.73
N GLY A 98 7.17 -10.80 30.17
CA GLY A 98 6.98 -12.03 30.92
C GLY A 98 8.07 -12.26 31.96
N LYS A 99 9.34 -12.08 31.57
CA LYS A 99 10.48 -12.17 32.51
C LYS A 99 10.42 -11.09 33.59
N LEU A 100 10.12 -9.86 33.21
CA LEU A 100 10.02 -8.74 34.15
C LEU A 100 8.89 -8.96 35.18
N LYS A 101 7.75 -9.50 34.75
CA LYS A 101 6.64 -9.85 35.65
C LYS A 101 7.05 -10.92 36.66
N LEU A 102 7.85 -11.89 36.24
CA LEU A 102 8.36 -12.96 37.10
C LEU A 102 9.38 -12.41 38.10
N GLU A 103 10.26 -11.50 37.67
CA GLU A 103 11.19 -10.80 38.57
C GLU A 103 10.46 -9.91 39.58
N MET A 104 9.39 -9.20 39.17
CA MET A 104 8.55 -8.44 40.11
C MET A 104 7.84 -9.34 41.12
N ALA A 105 7.37 -10.52 40.72
CA ALA A 105 6.78 -11.48 41.65
C ALA A 105 7.81 -11.93 42.70
N LYS A 106 9.04 -12.24 42.28
CA LYS A 106 10.14 -12.56 43.20
C LYS A 106 10.51 -11.39 44.12
N LEU A 107 10.51 -10.17 43.60
CA LEU A 107 10.76 -8.97 44.40
C LEU A 107 9.68 -8.79 45.48
N LYS A 108 8.42 -9.08 45.14
CA LYS A 108 7.29 -9.04 46.07
C LYS A 108 7.40 -10.12 47.15
N GLU A 109 7.78 -11.34 46.78
CA GLU A 109 8.07 -12.40 47.76
C GLU A 109 9.23 -12.01 48.69
N PHE A 110 10.26 -11.36 48.15
CA PHE A 110 11.37 -10.84 48.95
C PHE A 110 10.92 -9.70 49.88
N GLU A 111 10.06 -8.80 49.41
CA GLU A 111 9.45 -7.75 50.23
C GLU A 111 8.61 -8.35 51.37
N GLU A 112 7.76 -9.35 51.09
CA GLU A 112 6.96 -10.05 52.10
C GLU A 112 7.86 -10.80 53.10
N SER A 113 8.94 -11.43 52.62
CA SER A 113 9.94 -12.07 53.48
C SER A 113 10.68 -11.07 54.37
N VAL A 114 11.06 -9.90 53.84
CA VAL A 114 11.69 -8.83 54.62
C VAL A 114 10.71 -8.25 55.62
N ARG A 115 9.43 -8.08 55.23
CA ARG A 115 8.36 -7.61 56.11
C ARG A 115 8.07 -8.58 57.26
N GLN A 116 8.15 -9.89 57.02
CA GLN A 116 8.06 -10.93 58.06
C GLN A 116 9.28 -10.91 58.99
N VAL A 117 10.50 -10.84 58.45
CA VAL A 117 11.75 -10.83 59.24
C VAL A 117 11.91 -9.53 60.04
N ALA A 118 11.45 -8.40 59.51
CA ALA A 118 11.45 -7.11 60.20
C ALA A 118 10.32 -6.97 61.25
N GLY A 119 9.47 -7.98 61.43
CA GLY A 119 8.35 -7.93 62.39
C GLY A 119 7.27 -6.90 62.04
N LEU A 120 7.25 -6.39 60.80
CA LEU A 120 6.37 -5.32 60.35
C LEU A 120 4.91 -5.76 60.10
N SER A 121 4.57 -7.05 60.26
CA SER A 121 3.17 -7.48 60.17
C SER A 121 2.33 -6.90 61.30
N VAL A 122 2.91 -6.68 62.49
CA VAL A 122 2.21 -6.18 63.68
C VAL A 122 1.87 -4.68 63.54
N ALA A 123 2.69 -3.88 62.86
CA ALA A 123 2.44 -2.45 62.69
C ALA A 123 1.33 -2.15 61.66
N SER A 124 1.11 -3.03 60.69
CA SER A 124 0.10 -2.85 59.63
C SER A 124 -1.31 -3.30 60.06
N GLU A 125 -1.44 -4.28 60.96
CA GLU A 125 -2.75 -4.67 61.54
C GLU A 125 -3.29 -3.61 62.50
N LEU A 126 -2.40 -2.87 63.19
CA LEU A 126 -2.76 -1.74 64.04
C LEU A 126 -3.24 -0.51 63.26
N GLN A 127 -2.77 -0.29 62.02
CA GLN A 127 -3.26 0.79 61.14
C GLN A 127 -4.55 0.42 60.38
N ALA A 128 -4.84 -0.86 60.19
CA ALA A 128 -6.08 -1.31 59.55
C ALA A 128 -7.28 -1.39 60.53
N SER A 129 -7.05 -1.21 61.84
CA SER A 129 -8.08 -1.23 62.90
C SER A 129 -8.49 0.16 63.38
N GLU A 130 -8.19 1.24 62.65
CA GLU A 130 -8.73 2.57 62.96
C GLU A 130 -10.18 2.67 62.45
N PRO A 131 -11.18 2.86 63.34
CA PRO A 131 -12.58 2.74 62.99
C PRO A 131 -13.11 3.99 62.27
N GLU A 132 -13.81 3.71 61.18
CA GLU A 132 -14.76 4.52 60.41
C GLU A 132 -15.38 5.72 61.18
N PRO A 133 -15.33 6.96 60.65
CA PRO A 133 -16.25 8.00 61.06
C PRO A 133 -17.47 8.01 60.13
N ALA A 134 -18.61 7.71 60.74
CA ALA A 134 -19.94 7.95 60.22
C ALA A 134 -20.11 9.40 59.70
N GLY A 135 -20.71 9.56 58.51
CA GLY A 135 -20.95 10.89 57.96
C GLY A 135 -21.82 10.97 56.72
N GLY A 136 -23.14 10.94 56.91
CA GLY A 136 -24.05 11.93 56.27
C GLY A 136 -24.40 11.81 54.78
N ARG A 137 -25.53 11.16 54.51
CA ARG A 137 -26.72 11.70 53.82
C ARG A 137 -26.51 12.79 52.75
N GLY A 138 -26.83 12.48 51.49
CA GLY A 138 -27.04 13.47 50.42
C GLY A 138 -27.64 12.87 49.14
N THR A 139 -28.96 12.91 49.03
CA THR A 139 -29.77 12.74 47.79
C THR A 139 -29.44 13.79 46.73
N SER A 140 -29.51 13.43 45.43
CA SER A 140 -29.90 14.28 44.27
C SER A 140 -29.34 13.65 42.98
N GLU A 141 -30.17 13.03 42.13
CA GLU A 141 -30.76 13.65 40.93
C GLU A 141 -29.79 13.82 39.75
N GLY A 142 -30.13 13.29 38.58
CA GLY A 142 -29.31 13.47 37.37
C GLY A 142 -29.67 12.54 36.21
N ARG A 143 -30.91 12.61 35.75
CA ARG A 143 -31.43 11.91 34.57
C ARG A 143 -31.22 12.78 33.31
N ARG A 144 -30.68 12.15 32.24
CA ARG A 144 -30.69 12.49 30.79
C ARG A 144 -29.66 13.50 30.25
N PRO A 145 -29.47 13.56 28.92
CA PRO A 145 -29.91 12.63 27.85
C PRO A 145 -28.77 11.86 27.19
#